data_AF-A0A2I1F0H4-F1
#
_entry.id   AF-A0A2I1F0H4-F1
#
_cell.length_a   1.000
_cell.length_b   1.000
_cell.length_c   1.000
_cell.angle_alpha   90.00
_cell.angle_beta   90.00
_cell.angle_gamma   90.00
#
_symmetry.space_group_name_H-M   'P 1'
#
loop_
_entity.id
_entity.type
_entity.pdbx_description
1 polymer ?
#
loop_
_entity_poly.entity_id
_entity_poly.type
_entity_poly.pdbx_seq_one_letter_code
_entity_poly.pdbx_strand_id
1 'polypeptide(L)'
;SVDAMSEFLNEIVRSYLEIQKKSKVRSRYERCEDYWNFVQTLSSSRGLESVALDESHEKLLKKELETFVNDKSFYERIGMPYRRGILLYGKPGTGKTSLINAIS
;
A
#
# COMPACT_ATOMS: atom_id res chain seq x y z
N SER A 1 13.33 -19.20 29.73
CA SER A 1 11.90 -19.44 30.00
C SER A 1 11.03 -18.34 29.40
N VAL A 2 11.32 -17.05 29.67
CA VAL A 2 10.61 -15.91 29.06
C VAL A 2 10.80 -15.84 27.53
N ASP A 3 11.98 -16.21 27.02
CA ASP A 3 12.27 -16.17 25.57
C ASP A 3 11.39 -17.13 24.76
N ALA A 4 11.15 -18.35 25.27
CA ALA A 4 10.32 -19.34 24.58
C ALA A 4 8.86 -18.88 24.44
N MET A 5 8.33 -18.18 25.45
CA MET A 5 6.99 -17.58 25.36
C MET A 5 6.96 -16.41 24.38
N SER A 6 8.00 -15.60 24.33
CA SER A 6 8.10 -14.50 23.36
C SER A 6 8.20 -15.01 21.92
N GLU A 7 8.93 -16.10 21.71
CA GLU A 7 9.10 -16.73 20.40
C GLU A 7 7.78 -17.33 19.90
N PHE A 8 7.07 -18.05 20.78
CA PHE A 8 5.73 -18.57 20.49
C PHE A 8 4.70 -17.47 20.19
N LEU A 9 4.69 -16.39 20.97
CA LEU A 9 3.81 -15.24 20.70
C LEU A 9 4.14 -14.57 19.36
N ASN A 10 5.42 -14.40 19.06
CA ASN A 10 5.86 -13.86 17.77
C ASN A 10 5.44 -14.75 16.60
N GLU A 11 5.48 -16.07 16.76
CA GLU A 11 5.02 -17.01 15.74
C GLU A 11 3.51 -16.91 15.50
N ILE A 12 2.70 -16.85 16.57
CA ILE A 12 1.25 -16.63 16.47
C ILE A 12 0.96 -15.31 15.78
N VAL A 13 1.63 -14.23 16.17
CA VAL A 13 1.45 -12.90 15.56
C VAL A 13 1.79 -12.96 14.07
N ARG A 14 2.90 -13.58 13.67
CA ARG A 14 3.26 -13.75 12.26
C ARG A 14 2.19 -14.53 11.49
N SER A 15 1.75 -15.67 12.03
CA SER A 15 0.72 -16.50 11.40
C SER A 15 -0.60 -15.74 11.22
N TYR A 16 -1.03 -15.01 12.25
CA TYR A 16 -2.22 -14.15 12.18
C TYR A 16 -2.08 -13.06 11.12
N LEU A 17 -0.92 -12.39 11.06
CA LEU A 17 -0.65 -11.36 10.07
C LEU A 17 -0.65 -11.92 8.63
N GLU A 18 -0.12 -13.12 8.41
CA GLU A 18 -0.14 -13.79 7.10
C GLU A 18 -1.56 -14.15 6.65
N ILE A 19 -2.43 -14.58 7.57
CA ILE A 19 -3.84 -14.83 7.30
C ILE A 19 -4.56 -13.51 6.95
N GLN A 20 -4.28 -12.43 7.68
CA GLN A 20 -4.84 -11.10 7.40
C GLN A 20 -4.40 -10.56 6.03
N LYS A 21 -3.13 -10.71 5.65
CA LYS A 21 -2.63 -10.33 4.32
C LYS A 21 -3.39 -11.05 3.20
N LYS A 22 -3.66 -12.35 3.37
CA LYS A 22 -4.43 -13.16 2.41
C LYS A 22 -5.91 -12.77 2.33
N SER A 23 -6.46 -12.20 3.41
CA SER A 23 -7.85 -11.75 3.51
C SER A 23 -8.09 -10.32 2.99
N LYS A 24 -7.03 -9.58 2.60
CA LYS A 24 -7.17 -8.19 2.15
C LYS A 24 -7.86 -8.13 0.78
N VAL A 25 -9.19 -8.08 0.80
CA VAL A 25 -10.04 -7.90 -0.37
C VAL A 25 -10.00 -6.43 -0.77
N ARG A 26 -9.69 -6.15 -2.03
CA ARG A 26 -9.77 -4.80 -2.59
C ARG A 26 -11.10 -4.60 -3.30
N SER A 27 -11.55 -3.35 -3.34
CA SER A 27 -12.79 -2.97 -4.03
C SER A 27 -12.55 -1.73 -4.87
N ARG A 28 -13.06 -1.75 -6.10
CA ARG A 28 -13.08 -0.58 -6.98
C ARG A 28 -14.37 0.20 -6.74
N TYR A 29 -14.21 1.49 -6.52
CA TYR A 29 -15.30 2.45 -6.44
C TYR A 29 -15.18 3.46 -7.57
N GLU A 30 -16.32 3.86 -8.11
CA GLU A 30 -16.40 4.93 -9.10
C GLU A 30 -17.34 6.01 -8.63
N ARG A 31 -17.00 7.25 -8.97
CA ARG A 31 -17.85 8.39 -8.65
C ARG A 31 -18.96 8.45 -9.70
N CYS A 32 -20.21 8.33 -9.24
CA CYS A 32 -21.39 8.65 -10.03
C CYS A 32 -22.11 9.77 -9.29
N GLU A 33 -22.27 10.92 -9.96
CA GLU A 33 -22.80 12.15 -9.34
C GLU A 33 -22.02 12.54 -8.06
N ASP A 34 -22.71 12.53 -6.92
CA ASP A 34 -22.19 12.92 -5.61
C ASP A 34 -21.79 11.75 -4.71
N TYR A 35 -21.90 10.51 -5.20
CA TYR A 35 -21.67 9.32 -4.39
C TYR A 35 -20.58 8.40 -4.97
N TRP A 36 -19.89 7.71 -4.07
CA TRP A 36 -19.00 6.60 -4.41
C TRP A 36 -19.81 5.33 -4.52
N ASN A 37 -19.84 4.75 -5.72
CA ASN A 37 -20.56 3.52 -5.99
C ASN A 37 -19.57 2.36 -6.06
N PHE A 38 -19.90 1.27 -5.36
CA PHE A 38 -19.16 0.03 -5.48
C PHE A 38 -19.34 -0.54 -6.89
N VAL A 39 -18.23 -0.88 -7.55
CA VAL A 39 -18.24 -1.46 -8.90
C VAL A 39 -17.91 -2.94 -8.86
N GLN A 40 -16.79 -3.29 -8.25
CA GLN A 40 -16.35 -4.68 -8.20
C GLN A 40 -15.36 -4.94 -7.07
N THR A 41 -15.36 -6.19 -6.61
CA THR A 41 -14.28 -6.75 -5.81
C THR A 41 -13.12 -7.16 -6.71
N LEU A 42 -11.90 -6.78 -6.35
CA LEU A 42 -10.67 -7.14 -7.04
C LEU A 42 -10.06 -8.36 -6.34
N SER A 43 -10.01 -9.48 -7.06
CA SER A 43 -9.59 -10.79 -6.56
C SER A 43 -8.08 -11.00 -6.49
N SER A 44 -7.26 -10.09 -7.06
CA SER A 44 -5.80 -10.19 -7.01
C SER A 44 -5.18 -8.91 -6.46
N SER A 45 -4.71 -8.98 -5.21
CA SER A 45 -3.70 -8.04 -4.74
C SER A 45 -2.38 -8.49 -5.33
N ARG A 46 -1.98 -7.92 -6.47
CA ARG A 46 -0.61 -8.11 -6.94
C ARG A 46 0.29 -7.23 -6.07
N GLY A 47 1.36 -7.78 -5.51
CA GLY A 47 2.31 -6.95 -4.80
C GLY A 47 3.15 -6.12 -5.77
N LEU A 48 3.91 -5.17 -5.21
CA LEU A 48 4.75 -4.26 -5.98
C LEU A 48 5.78 -5.00 -6.84
N GLU A 49 6.20 -6.19 -6.40
CA GLU A 49 7.10 -7.10 -7.11
C GLU A 49 6.56 -7.59 -8.46
N SER A 50 5.24 -7.53 -8.67
CA SER A 50 4.61 -7.90 -9.95
C SER A 50 4.79 -6.85 -11.04
N VAL A 51 5.26 -5.65 -10.70
CA VAL A 51 5.40 -4.53 -11.63
C VAL A 51 6.88 -4.33 -11.94
N ALA A 52 7.26 -4.57 -13.19
CA ALA A 52 8.61 -4.30 -13.67
C ALA A 52 8.86 -2.78 -13.72
N LEU A 53 9.55 -2.26 -12.70
CA LEU A 53 10.07 -0.91 -12.65
C LEU A 53 11.59 -0.94 -12.76
N ASP A 54 12.16 0.18 -13.19
CA ASP A 54 13.59 0.39 -13.00
C ASP A 54 13.93 0.47 -11.51
N GLU A 55 15.03 -0.13 -11.11
CA GLU A 55 15.44 -0.27 -9.70
C GLU A 55 15.52 1.08 -8.98
N SER A 56 15.96 2.14 -9.70
CA SER A 56 16.06 3.49 -9.12
C SER A 56 14.68 4.06 -8.77
N HIS A 57 13.70 3.89 -9.65
CA HIS A 57 12.33 4.37 -9.45
C HIS A 57 11.60 3.56 -8.37
N GLU A 58 11.83 2.24 -8.32
CA GLU A 58 11.24 1.39 -7.29
C GLU A 58 11.74 1.79 -5.89
N LYS A 59 13.05 1.99 -5.74
CA LYS A 59 13.66 2.44 -4.48
C LYS A 59 13.14 3.81 -4.05
N LEU A 60 13.04 4.76 -4.99
CA LEU A 60 12.51 6.09 -4.72
C LEU A 60 11.06 6.02 -4.23
N LEU A 61 10.22 5.25 -4.92
CA LEU A 61 8.80 5.08 -4.58
C LEU A 61 8.62 4.43 -3.20
N LYS A 62 9.35 3.34 -2.91
CA LYS A 62 9.30 2.67 -1.60
C LYS A 62 9.69 3.62 -0.47
N LYS A 63 10.82 4.32 -0.64
CA LYS A 63 11.30 5.29 0.35
C LYS A 63 10.29 6.40 0.61
N GLU A 64 9.67 6.93 -0.45
CA GLU A 64 8.66 7.97 -0.34
C GLU A 64 7.42 7.48 0.42
N LEU A 65 6.93 6.27 0.11
CA LEU A 65 5.80 5.66 0.81
C LEU A 65 6.10 5.39 2.29
N GLU A 66 7.29 4.85 2.59
CA GLU A 66 7.75 4.63 3.96
C GLU A 66 7.87 5.94 4.75
N THR A 67 8.42 6.98 4.11
CA THR A 67 8.54 8.31 4.73
C THR A 67 7.15 8.86 5.04
N PHE A 68 6.22 8.82 4.08
CA PHE A 68 4.86 9.31 4.29
C PHE A 68 4.13 8.59 5.44
N VAL A 69 4.22 7.27 5.53
CA VAL A 69 3.58 6.47 6.59
C VAL A 69 4.12 6.82 7.98
N ASN A 70 5.42 7.11 8.07
CA ASN A 70 6.09 7.41 9.35
C ASN A 70 5.97 8.89 9.77
N ASP A 71 5.70 9.79 8.84
CA ASP A 71 5.74 11.25 9.07
C ASP A 71 4.46 11.83 9.68
N LYS A 72 3.47 11.02 10.09
CA LYS A 72 2.19 11.54 10.63
C LYS A 72 2.39 12.62 11.72
N SER A 73 3.29 12.39 12.67
CA SER A 73 3.60 13.33 13.75
C SER A 73 4.29 14.61 13.26
N PHE A 74 5.04 14.53 12.16
CA PHE A 74 5.65 15.69 11.51
C PHE A 74 4.56 16.60 10.93
N TYR A 75 3.58 16.05 10.20
CA TYR A 75 2.44 16.81 9.65
C TYR A 75 1.61 17.49 10.75
N GLU A 76 1.34 16.77 11.84
CA GLU A 76 0.64 17.30 13.02
C GLU A 76 1.39 18.48 13.64
N ARG A 77 2.71 18.37 13.82
CA ARG A 77 3.55 19.41 14.42
C ARG A 77 3.58 20.70 13.60
N ILE A 78 3.62 20.59 12.27
CA ILE A 78 3.66 21.76 11.37
C ILE A 78 2.28 22.30 11.01
N GLY A 79 1.20 21.65 11.46
CA GLY A 79 -0.19 22.05 11.18
C GLY A 79 -0.64 21.83 9.74
N MET A 80 0.03 20.96 8.97
CA MET A 80 -0.34 20.68 7.58
C MET A 80 -1.24 19.43 7.46
N PRO A 81 -2.16 19.40 6.48
CA PRO A 81 -2.96 18.20 6.23
C PRO A 81 -2.09 16.99 5.90
N TYR A 82 -2.34 15.85 6.56
CA TYR A 82 -1.66 14.58 6.31
C TYR A 82 -2.10 13.97 4.96
N ARG A 83 -1.52 14.48 3.86
CA ARG A 83 -1.82 14.08 2.47
C ARG A 83 -0.56 14.17 1.62
N ARG A 84 -0.35 13.21 0.72
CA ARG A 84 0.76 13.20 -0.25
C ARG A 84 0.24 12.88 -1.65
N GLY A 85 0.65 13.67 -2.64
CA GLY A 85 0.35 13.42 -4.05
C GLY A 85 1.56 12.85 -4.78
N ILE A 86 1.37 11.80 -5.57
CA ILE A 86 2.42 11.19 -6.42
C ILE A 86 1.98 11.31 -7.87
N LEU A 87 2.85 11.83 -8.74
CA LEU A 87 2.62 11.96 -10.17
C LEU A 87 3.43 10.91 -10.94
N LEU A 88 2.75 9.95 -11.57
CA LEU A 88 3.36 8.99 -12.49
C LEU A 88 3.17 9.48 -13.93
N TYR A 89 4.27 9.81 -14.63
CA TYR A 89 4.23 10.36 -15.99
C TYR A 89 4.96 9.46 -17.02
N GLY A 90 4.79 9.76 -18.30
CA GLY A 90 5.45 9.06 -19.42
C GLY A 90 4.46 8.49 -20.43
N LYS A 91 4.96 7.71 -21.40
CA LYS A 91 4.14 7.13 -22.48
C LYS A 91 2.97 6.27 -21.97
N PRO A 92 1.86 6.17 -22.72
CA PRO A 92 0.81 5.20 -22.42
C PRO A 92 1.35 3.77 -22.47
N GLY A 93 0.79 2.86 -21.67
CA GLY A 93 1.19 1.46 -21.66
C GLY A 93 2.42 1.12 -20.80
N THR A 94 3.09 2.09 -20.16
CA THR A 94 4.27 1.82 -19.30
C THR A 94 3.92 1.38 -17.87
N GLY A 95 2.77 0.74 -17.66
CA GLY A 95 2.40 0.16 -16.36
C GLY A 95 2.03 1.14 -15.24
N LYS A 96 1.75 2.43 -15.51
CA LYS A 96 1.38 3.41 -14.46
C LYS A 96 0.15 2.99 -13.66
N THR A 97 -0.92 2.55 -14.35
CA THR A 97 -2.14 2.05 -13.70
C THR A 97 -1.88 0.72 -12.98
N SER A 98 -1.07 -0.16 -13.56
CA SER A 98 -0.66 -1.41 -12.92
C SER A 98 0.13 -1.16 -11.64
N LEU A 99 0.96 -0.12 -11.61
CA LEU A 99 1.71 0.30 -10.43
C LEU A 99 0.78 0.78 -9.31
N ILE A 100 -0.18 1.64 -9.61
CA ILE A 100 -1.19 2.09 -8.64
C ILE A 100 -1.96 0.88 -8.09
N ASN A 101 -2.34 -0.04 -8.98
CA ASN A 101 -3.00 -1.28 -8.59
C ASN A 101 -2.11 -2.17 -7.73
N ALA A 102 -0.78 -2.12 -7.84
CA ALA A 102 0.11 -2.91 -7.00
C ALA A 102 0.36 -2.30 -5.61
N ILE A 103 0.29 -0.97 -5.48
CA ILE A 103 0.55 -0.24 -4.22
C ILE A 103 -0.61 -0.34 -3.21
N SER A 104 -1.87 -0.34 -3.67
CA SER A 104 -3.02 -0.12 -2.78
C SER A 104 -3.42 -1.30 -1.85
#